data_AF-A0A7Y2YRP0-F1
#
_entry.id   AF-A0A7Y2YRP0-F1
#
_cell.length_a   1.000
_cell.length_b   1.000
_cell.length_c   1.000
_cell.angle_alpha   90.00
_cell.angle_beta   90.00
_cell.angle_gamma   90.00
#
_symmetry.space_group_name_H-M   'P 1'
#
loop_
_entity.id
_entity.type
_entity.pdbx_description
1 polymer ?
#
loop_
_entity_poly.entity_id
_entity_poly.type
_entity_poly.pdbx_seq_one_letter_code
_entity_poly.pdbx_strand_id
1 'polypeptide(L)'
;MPNIKSAKKRLRQNHTRRERNRTVRSEIRTRTKNLLQTESSDDAEAAYRKVASMLDTAARKGIVSEQAAARRKSRLARYVKGLS
;
A
#
# COMPACT_ATOMS: atom_id res chain seq x y z
N MET A 1 26.28 -12.55 -11.67
CA MET A 1 25.77 -13.72 -10.90
C MET A 1 26.39 -13.70 -9.51
N PRO A 2 25.71 -14.20 -8.47
CA PRO A 2 26.30 -14.27 -7.14
C PRO A 2 27.41 -15.33 -7.10
N ASN A 3 28.62 -14.92 -6.73
CA ASN A 3 29.78 -15.82 -6.66
C ASN A 3 29.83 -16.64 -5.36
N ILE A 4 29.07 -16.22 -4.34
CA ILE A 4 29.01 -16.87 -3.02
C ILE A 4 27.67 -17.61 -2.88
N LYS A 5 27.69 -18.83 -2.30
CA LYS A 5 26.48 -19.66 -2.09
C LYS A 5 25.39 -18.92 -1.29
N SER A 6 25.77 -18.19 -0.24
CA SER A 6 24.86 -17.38 0.58
C SER A 6 24.20 -16.26 -0.24
N ALA A 7 24.95 -15.59 -1.10
CA ALA A 7 24.45 -14.55 -1.99
C ALA A 7 23.46 -15.11 -3.03
N LYS A 8 23.73 -16.31 -3.59
CA LYS A 8 22.77 -17.00 -4.49
C LYS A 8 21.45 -17.29 -3.79
N LYS A 9 21.49 -17.73 -2.52
CA LYS A 9 20.29 -17.94 -1.69
C LYS A 9 19.54 -16.63 -1.43
N ARG A 10 20.24 -15.56 -1.06
CA ARG A 10 19.64 -14.24 -0.82
C ARG A 10 18.97 -13.68 -2.07
N LEU A 11 19.58 -13.84 -3.25
CA LEU A 11 19.00 -13.39 -4.51
C LEU A 11 17.65 -14.05 -4.80
N ARG A 12 17.55 -15.38 -4.63
CA ARG A 12 16.27 -16.11 -4.77
C ARG A 12 15.21 -15.63 -3.78
N GLN A 13 15.58 -15.49 -2.50
CA GLN A 13 14.67 -15.00 -1.46
C GLN A 13 14.18 -13.58 -1.75
N ASN A 14 15.07 -12.70 -2.20
CA ASN A 14 14.76 -11.32 -2.51
C ASN A 14 13.82 -11.21 -3.71
N HIS A 15 13.96 -12.08 -4.72
CA HIS A 15 13.05 -12.11 -5.86
C HIS A 15 11.61 -12.37 -5.41
N THR A 16 11.40 -13.46 -4.68
CA THR A 16 10.07 -13.84 -4.17
C THR A 16 9.47 -12.77 -3.26
N ARG A 17 10.28 -12.17 -2.38
CA ARG A 17 9.83 -11.07 -1.51
C ARG A 17 9.48 -9.82 -2.32
N ARG A 18 10.28 -9.48 -3.33
CA ARG A 18 10.05 -8.34 -4.21
C ARG A 18 8.75 -8.49 -4.98
N GLU A 19 8.46 -9.66 -5.53
CA GLU A 19 7.21 -9.92 -6.25
C GLU A 19 5.99 -9.73 -5.35
N ARG A 20 5.97 -10.35 -4.17
CA ARG A 20 4.89 -10.20 -3.18
C ARG A 20 4.71 -8.75 -2.72
N ASN A 21 5.82 -8.03 -2.48
CA ASN A 21 5.73 -6.64 -2.06
C ASN A 21 5.29 -5.73 -3.21
N ARG A 22 5.62 -6.08 -4.46
CA ARG A 22 5.20 -5.35 -5.65
C ARG A 22 3.68 -5.44 -5.82
N THR A 23 3.08 -6.62 -5.69
CA THR A 23 1.62 -6.80 -5.83
C THR A 23 0.86 -6.01 -4.76
N VAL A 24 1.25 -6.12 -3.50
CA VAL A 24 0.64 -5.34 -2.40
C VAL A 24 0.74 -3.84 -2.66
N ARG A 25 1.90 -3.35 -3.10
CA ARG A 25 2.09 -1.92 -3.40
C ARG A 25 1.27 -1.47 -4.61
N SER A 26 1.15 -2.29 -5.65
CA SER A 26 0.31 -1.96 -6.80
C SER A 26 -1.17 -1.93 -6.43
N GLU A 27 -1.65 -2.89 -5.65
CA GLU A 27 -3.05 -2.92 -5.21
C GLU A 27 -3.41 -1.68 -4.39
N ILE A 28 -2.57 -1.31 -3.41
CA ILE A 28 -2.78 -0.08 -2.63
C ILE A 28 -2.84 1.14 -3.54
N ARG A 29 -1.95 1.25 -4.54
CA ARG A 29 -1.96 2.36 -5.50
C ARG A 29 -3.23 2.40 -6.34
N THR A 30 -3.67 1.25 -6.87
CA THR A 30 -4.89 1.15 -7.67
C THR A 30 -6.11 1.55 -6.86
N ARG A 31 -6.27 1.01 -5.65
CA ARG A 31 -7.41 1.35 -4.79
C ARG A 31 -7.40 2.81 -4.36
N THR A 32 -6.22 3.37 -4.09
CA THR A 32 -6.07 4.80 -3.81
C THR A 32 -6.46 5.65 -5.00
N LYS A 33 -6.06 5.27 -6.22
CA LYS A 33 -6.44 5.98 -7.45
C LYS A 33 -7.96 5.95 -7.65
N ASN A 34 -8.59 4.79 -7.49
CA ASN A 34 -10.04 4.66 -7.64
C ASN A 34 -10.79 5.55 -6.66
N LEU A 35 -10.35 5.60 -5.39
CA LEU A 35 -10.92 6.50 -4.38
C LEU A 35 -10.85 7.97 -4.79
N LEU A 36 -9.71 8.39 -5.36
CA LEU A 36 -9.52 9.77 -5.84
C LEU A 36 -10.32 10.11 -7.11
N GLN A 37 -10.92 9.12 -7.77
CA GLN A 37 -11.79 9.29 -8.94
C GLN A 37 -13.27 9.22 -8.58
N THR A 38 -13.60 8.83 -7.35
CA THR A 38 -14.98 8.76 -6.87
C THR A 38 -15.44 10.15 -6.44
N GLU A 39 -16.59 10.60 -6.93
CA GLU A 39 -17.22 11.89 -6.57
C GLU A 39 -18.36 11.74 -5.56
N SER A 40 -18.83 10.50 -5.34
CA SER A 40 -19.86 10.15 -4.36
C SER A 40 -19.28 10.04 -2.94
N SER A 41 -19.83 10.80 -1.99
CA SER A 41 -19.35 10.85 -0.59
C SER A 41 -19.43 9.49 0.11
N ASP A 42 -20.57 8.79 0.00
CA ASP A 42 -20.80 7.50 0.66
C ASP A 42 -19.84 6.41 0.14
N ASP A 43 -19.63 6.38 -1.18
CA ASP A 43 -18.72 5.41 -1.82
C ASP A 43 -17.25 5.71 -1.47
N ALA A 44 -16.90 6.99 -1.37
CA ALA A 44 -15.55 7.43 -1.00
C ALA A 44 -15.19 7.00 0.43
N GLU A 45 -16.14 7.06 1.37
CA GLU A 45 -15.88 6.65 2.75
C GLU A 45 -15.70 5.12 2.88
N ALA A 46 -16.55 4.34 2.19
CA ALA A 46 -16.41 2.89 2.15
C ALA A 46 -15.08 2.46 1.50
N ALA A 47 -14.67 3.14 0.41
CA ALA A 47 -13.39 2.92 -0.24
C ALA A 47 -12.21 3.30 0.68
N TYR A 48 -12.32 4.41 1.42
CA TYR A 48 -11.30 4.86 2.35
C TYR A 48 -11.03 3.83 3.45
N ARG A 49 -12.08 3.29 4.08
CA ARG A 49 -11.93 2.26 5.14
C ARG A 49 -11.15 1.04 4.65
N LYS A 50 -11.41 0.60 3.41
CA LYS A 50 -10.67 -0.51 2.78
C LYS A 50 -9.19 -0.15 2.55
N VAL A 51 -8.91 1.01 1.96
CA VAL A 51 -7.53 1.47 1.70
C VAL A 51 -6.74 1.67 3.00
N ALA A 52 -7.36 2.23 4.03
CA ALA A 52 -6.76 2.44 5.34
C ALA A 52 -6.34 1.11 5.98
N SER A 53 -7.22 0.10 5.98
CA SER A 53 -6.91 -1.23 6.48
C SER A 53 -5.75 -1.91 5.74
N MET A 54 -5.70 -1.76 4.42
CA MET A 54 -4.58 -2.28 3.61
C MET A 54 -3.25 -1.57 3.93
N LEU A 55 -3.27 -0.25 4.12
CA LEU A 55 -2.09 0.52 4.50
C LEU A 55 -1.55 0.09 5.87
N ASP A 56 -2.42 -0.13 6.84
CA ASP A 56 -2.04 -0.54 8.20
C ASP A 56 -1.49 -1.96 8.21
N THR A 57 -2.09 -2.86 7.44
CA THR A 57 -1.56 -4.23 7.25
C THR A 57 -0.18 -4.21 6.56
N ALA A 58 0.00 -3.36 5.55
CA ALA A 58 1.27 -3.23 4.85
C ALA A 58 2.35 -2.58 5.74
N ALA A 59 1.96 -1.69 6.65
CA ALA A 59 2.83 -1.11 7.67
C ALA A 59 3.30 -2.15 8.68
N ARG A 60 2.36 -2.92 9.25
CA ARG A 60 2.66 -4.02 10.18
C ARG A 60 3.59 -5.07 9.57
N LYS A 61 3.47 -5.33 8.26
CA LYS A 61 4.35 -6.26 7.52
C LYS A 61 5.69 -5.63 7.07
N GLY A 62 5.95 -4.36 7.38
CA GLY A 62 7.17 -3.64 7.00
C GLY A 62 7.32 -3.36 5.50
N ILE A 63 6.23 -3.48 4.73
CA ILE A 63 6.23 -3.22 3.27
C ILE A 63 6.21 -1.71 2.98
N VAL A 64 5.52 -0.96 3.85
CA VAL A 64 5.44 0.50 3.89
C VAL A 64 5.85 0.93 5.30
N SER A 65 6.54 2.05 5.46
CA SER A 65 6.84 2.54 6.81
C SER A 65 5.58 3.06 7.49
N GLU A 66 5.53 2.99 8.82
CA GLU A 66 4.41 3.48 9.62
C GLU A 66 4.12 4.95 9.34
N GLN A 67 5.16 5.78 9.23
CA GLN A 67 5.02 7.20 8.92
C GLN A 67 4.46 7.41 7.51
N ALA A 68 4.85 6.57 6.54
CA ALA A 68 4.30 6.67 5.18
C ALA A 68 2.83 6.24 5.13
N ALA A 69 2.44 5.21 5.88
CA ALA A 69 1.04 4.81 6.02
C ALA A 69 0.21 5.91 6.69
N ALA A 70 0.67 6.45 7.82
CA ALA A 70 0.00 7.53 8.54
C ALA A 70 -0.20 8.79 7.67
N ARG A 71 0.86 9.23 6.94
CA ARG A 71 0.77 10.37 6.01
C ARG A 71 -0.26 10.13 4.91
N ARG A 72 -0.32 8.93 4.33
CA ARG A 72 -1.29 8.59 3.28
C ARG A 72 -2.72 8.56 3.83
N LYS A 73 -2.95 7.94 5.00
CA LYS A 73 -4.25 7.95 5.66
C LYS A 73 -4.73 9.38 5.93
N SER A 74 -3.88 10.23 6.51
CA SER A 74 -4.23 11.63 6.80
C SER A 74 -4.62 12.42 5.55
N ARG A 75 -3.89 12.25 4.44
CA ARG A 75 -4.21 12.93 3.17
C ARG A 75 -5.53 12.45 2.57
N LEU A 76 -5.77 11.14 2.56
CA LEU A 76 -7.01 10.57 2.01
C LEU A 76 -8.21 10.94 2.89
N ALA A 77 -8.07 10.95 4.21
CA ALA A 77 -9.13 11.39 5.10
C ALA A 77 -9.54 12.85 4.84
N ARG A 78 -8.58 13.75 4.60
CA ARG A 78 -8.88 15.15 4.22
C ARG A 78 -9.61 15.24 2.89
N TYR A 79 -9.21 14.43 1.91
CA TYR A 79 -9.87 14.39 0.60
C TYR A 79 -11.34 13.97 0.76
N VAL A 80 -11.60 12.83 1.42
CA VAL A 80 -12.97 12.33 1.64
C VAL A 80 -13.80 13.33 2.43
N LYS A 81 -13.24 13.96 3.47
CA LYS A 81 -13.94 15.02 4.23
C LYS A 81 -14.30 16.22 3.36
N GLY A 82 -13.50 16.53 2.34
CA GLY A 82 -13.77 17.63 1.40
C GLY A 82 -14.81 17.29 0.31
N LEU A 83 -15.20 16.03 0.17
CA LEU A 83 -16.32 15.60 -0.68
C LEU A 83 -17.66 15.61 0.07
N SER A 84 -17.63 15.82 1.39
CA SER A 84 -18.81 15.89 2.25
C SER A 84 -19.39 17.30 2.31
#